data_AF-A0A0Q7T2M7-F1
#
_entry.id   AF-A0A0Q7T2M7-F1
#
_cell.length_a   1.000
_cell.length_b   1.000
_cell.length_c   1.000
_cell.angle_alpha   90.00
_cell.angle_beta   90.00
_cell.angle_gamma   90.00
#
_symmetry.space_group_name_H-M   'P 1'
#
loop_
_entity.id
_entity.type
_entity.pdbx_description
1 polymer ?
#
loop_
_entity_poly.entity_id
_entity_poly.type
_entity_poly.pdbx_seq_one_letter_code
_entity_poly.pdbx_strand_id
1 'polypeptide(L)'
;MKALASLAAIAALAIAGTASAQEARIVYRDLDMSSAPGANAFDARVEAAARSLCRNARKPGSLLSDRAFCRAAVQREAVRLLPGPVQVDYALARLPLVV
;
A
#
# COMPACT_ATOMS: atom_id res chain seq x y z
N MET A 1 -15.94 44.41 -40.19
CA MET A 1 -14.98 43.28 -40.25
C MET A 1 -14.09 43.33 -39.02
N LYS A 2 -13.75 42.16 -38.45
CA LYS A 2 -12.90 41.89 -37.26
C LYS A 2 -13.62 42.02 -35.92
N ALA A 3 -13.60 41.07 -34.99
CA ALA A 3 -13.46 39.62 -34.99
C ALA A 3 -13.92 39.26 -33.57
N LEU A 4 -15.07 38.59 -33.43
CA LEU A 4 -15.52 38.09 -32.14
C LEU A 4 -14.64 36.89 -31.80
N ALA A 5 -13.56 37.14 -31.05
CA ALA A 5 -12.65 36.12 -30.59
C ALA A 5 -13.34 35.30 -29.50
N SER A 6 -13.70 34.08 -29.87
CA SER A 6 -14.43 33.09 -29.11
C SER A 6 -13.80 32.79 -27.75
N LEU A 7 -14.63 32.83 -26.69
CA LEU A 7 -14.31 32.27 -25.37
C LEU A 7 -14.15 30.75 -25.49
N ALA A 8 -12.92 30.28 -25.67
CA ALA A 8 -12.56 28.88 -25.53
C ALA A 8 -12.33 28.57 -24.03
N ALA A 9 -13.41 28.39 -23.28
CA ALA A 9 -13.36 27.79 -21.96
C ALA A 9 -13.09 26.28 -22.12
N ILE A 10 -11.81 25.91 -22.18
CA ILE A 10 -11.40 24.51 -22.17
C ILE A 10 -11.56 24.03 -20.73
N ALA A 11 -12.68 23.37 -20.46
CA ALA A 11 -12.89 22.62 -19.24
C ALA A 11 -11.86 21.48 -19.19
N ALA A 12 -10.72 21.71 -18.56
CA ALA A 12 -9.80 20.66 -18.16
C ALA A 12 -10.50 19.83 -17.08
N LEU A 13 -11.21 18.77 -17.50
CA LEU A 13 -11.69 17.74 -16.59
C LEU A 13 -10.47 17.16 -15.88
N ALA A 14 -10.34 17.51 -14.60
CA ALA A 14 -9.46 16.83 -13.68
C ALA A 14 -9.88 15.36 -13.67
N ILE A 15 -9.12 14.51 -14.38
CA ILE A 15 -9.19 13.06 -14.22
C ILE A 15 -8.56 12.80 -12.85
N ALA A 16 -9.36 12.98 -11.80
CA ALA A 16 -9.07 12.43 -10.49
C ALA A 16 -9.06 10.91 -10.69
N GLY A 17 -7.87 10.34 -10.84
CA GLY A 17 -7.70 8.91 -10.98
C GLY A 17 -8.43 8.24 -9.83
N THR A 18 -9.47 7.48 -10.14
CA THR A 18 -10.17 6.65 -9.17
C THR A 18 -9.15 5.69 -8.59
N ALA A 19 -8.69 5.94 -7.37
CA ALA A 19 -7.96 4.96 -6.60
C ALA A 19 -8.94 3.80 -6.37
N SER A 20 -8.91 2.77 -7.21
CA SER A 20 -9.71 1.58 -6.95
C SER A 20 -9.17 1.00 -5.64
N ALA A 21 -9.98 1.05 -4.59
CA ALA A 21 -9.69 0.37 -3.33
C ALA A 21 -9.73 -1.14 -3.62
N GLN A 22 -8.60 -1.67 -4.07
CA GLN A 22 -8.40 -3.11 -4.20
C GLN A 22 -8.18 -3.63 -2.78
N GLU A 23 -9.15 -4.39 -2.29
CA GLU A 23 -9.10 -4.93 -0.94
C GLU A 23 -8.42 -6.30 -0.96
N ALA A 24 -7.29 -6.40 -0.26
CA ALA A 24 -6.58 -7.66 -0.07
C ALA A 24 -6.81 -8.16 1.35
N ARG A 25 -7.35 -9.38 1.49
CA ARG A 25 -7.54 -10.03 2.78
C ARG A 25 -6.29 -10.84 3.12
N ILE A 26 -5.61 -10.46 4.20
CA ILE A 26 -4.40 -11.12 4.69
C ILE A 26 -4.77 -11.87 5.97
N VAL A 27 -4.69 -13.20 5.93
CA VAL A 27 -4.97 -14.05 7.09
C VAL A 27 -3.72 -14.07 7.98
N TYR A 28 -3.89 -13.80 9.27
CA TYR A 28 -2.82 -13.85 10.29
C TYR A 28 -3.14 -14.78 11.46
N ARG A 29 -4.41 -15.17 11.66
CA ARG A 29 -4.87 -15.91 12.85
C ARG A 29 -4.32 -17.33 12.93
N ASP A 30 -3.82 -17.85 11.81
CA ASP A 30 -3.16 -19.15 11.70
C ASP A 30 -1.65 -19.08 11.97
N LEU A 31 -1.11 -17.88 12.20
CA LEU A 31 0.32 -17.66 12.40
C LEU A 31 0.62 -17.37 13.86
N ASP A 32 1.72 -17.92 14.35
CA ASP A 32 2.31 -17.49 15.62
C ASP A 32 3.11 -16.20 15.41
N MET A 33 2.43 -15.07 15.61
CA MET A 33 2.99 -13.73 15.40
C MET A 33 4.07 -13.35 16.42
N SER A 34 4.22 -14.10 17.51
CA SER A 34 5.28 -13.89 18.52
C SER A 34 6.62 -14.51 18.10
N SER A 35 6.59 -15.35 17.06
CA SER A 35 7.77 -16.06 16.54
C SER A 35 8.32 -15.40 15.28
N ALA A 36 9.64 -15.43 15.10
CA ALA A 36 10.26 -14.95 13.86
C ALA A 36 9.73 -15.69 12.60
N PRO A 37 9.53 -17.03 12.59
CA PRO A 37 8.93 -17.72 11.46
C PRO A 37 7.50 -17.27 11.14
N GLY A 38 6.65 -17.07 12.15
CA GLY A 38 5.27 -16.61 11.93
C GLY A 38 5.20 -15.17 11.44
N ALA A 39 6.02 -14.26 11.99
CA ALA A 39 6.17 -12.91 11.47
C ALA A 39 6.68 -12.89 10.01
N ASN A 40 7.63 -13.75 9.66
CA ASN A 40 8.12 -13.90 8.28
C ASN A 40 7.03 -14.42 7.33
N ALA A 41 6.20 -15.37 7.78
CA ALA A 41 5.08 -15.86 7.00
C ALA A 41 4.02 -14.77 6.77
N PHE A 42 3.75 -13.93 7.77
CA PHE A 42 2.88 -12.77 7.63
C PHE A 42 3.44 -11.79 6.58
N ASP A 43 4.70 -11.41 6.69
CA ASP A 43 5.33 -10.49 5.73
C ASP A 43 5.34 -11.02 4.30
N ALA A 44 5.57 -12.32 4.12
CA ALA A 44 5.47 -12.94 2.80
C ALA A 44 4.06 -12.82 2.20
N ARG A 45 3.01 -12.96 3.02
CA ARG A 45 1.61 -12.79 2.59
C ARG A 45 1.32 -11.32 2.26
N VAL A 46 1.81 -10.40 3.08
CA VAL A 46 1.66 -8.96 2.84
C VAL A 46 2.38 -8.56 1.56
N GLU A 47 3.60 -9.03 1.31
CA GLU A 47 4.34 -8.78 0.08
C GLU A 47 3.63 -9.39 -1.14
N ALA A 48 3.05 -10.58 -1.03
CA ALA A 48 2.25 -11.17 -2.10
C ALA A 48 1.02 -10.31 -2.45
N ALA A 49 0.32 -9.78 -1.43
CA ALA A 49 -0.77 -8.83 -1.62
C ALA A 49 -0.26 -7.49 -2.19
N ALA A 50 0.84 -6.96 -1.69
CA ALA A 50 1.42 -5.70 -2.15
C ALA A 50 1.85 -5.80 -3.63
N ARG A 51 2.35 -6.95 -4.08
CA ARG A 51 2.66 -7.18 -5.49
C ARG A 51 1.43 -7.05 -6.39
N SER A 52 0.25 -7.47 -5.92
CA SER A 52 -0.98 -7.38 -6.72
C SER A 52 -1.55 -5.96 -6.72
N LEU A 53 -1.57 -5.31 -5.55
CA LEU A 53 -2.07 -3.94 -5.34
C LEU A 53 -1.18 -2.90 -6.04
N CYS A 54 0.14 -3.07 -5.93
CA CYS A 54 1.11 -2.10 -6.41
C CYS A 54 1.49 -2.30 -7.89
N ARG A 55 0.86 -3.21 -8.65
CA ARG A 55 1.23 -3.46 -10.07
C ARG A 55 1.26 -2.18 -10.90
N ASN A 56 0.26 -1.32 -10.70
CA ASN A 56 0.08 -0.07 -11.42
C ASN A 56 0.36 1.16 -10.55
N ALA A 57 1.05 0.98 -9.41
CA ALA A 57 1.34 2.08 -8.49
C ALA A 57 2.21 3.14 -9.18
N ARG A 58 1.70 4.36 -9.19
CA ARG A 58 2.33 5.54 -9.77
C ARG A 58 2.25 6.66 -8.75
N LYS A 59 3.35 7.39 -8.53
CA LYS A 59 3.35 8.52 -7.61
C LYS A 59 2.43 9.63 -8.14
N PRO A 60 1.53 10.20 -7.32
CA PRO A 60 0.71 11.34 -7.73
C PRO A 60 1.60 12.48 -8.26
N GLY A 61 1.33 12.93 -9.50
CA GLY A 61 2.14 13.98 -10.15
C GLY A 61 3.45 13.50 -10.80
N SER A 62 3.71 12.19 -10.88
CA SER A 62 4.90 11.65 -11.55
C SER A 62 4.54 10.47 -12.46
N LEU A 63 5.26 10.30 -13.56
CA LEU A 63 5.16 9.12 -14.43
C LEU A 63 6.03 7.94 -13.94
N LEU A 64 6.87 8.16 -12.92
CA LEU A 64 7.71 7.10 -12.37
C LEU A 64 6.88 6.12 -11.53
N SER A 65 7.16 4.83 -11.74
CA SER A 65 6.66 3.74 -10.91
C SER A 65 7.21 3.89 -9.50
N ASP A 66 6.33 3.97 -8.50
CA ASP A 66 6.70 4.07 -7.09
C ASP A 66 6.26 2.83 -6.31
N ARG A 67 6.56 1.67 -6.90
CA ARG A 67 6.20 0.35 -6.36
C ARG A 67 6.82 0.11 -4.99
N ALA A 68 8.05 0.57 -4.76
CA ALA A 68 8.72 0.42 -3.47
C ALA A 68 8.00 1.20 -2.37
N PHE A 69 7.62 2.46 -2.62
CA PHE A 69 6.82 3.24 -1.69
C PHE A 69 5.45 2.62 -1.46
N CYS A 70 4.78 2.15 -2.51
CA CYS A 70 3.49 1.48 -2.39
C CYS A 70 3.59 0.21 -1.53
N ARG A 71 4.61 -0.62 -1.73
CA ARG A 71 4.82 -1.83 -0.90
C ARG A 71 5.06 -1.48 0.56
N ALA A 72 5.88 -0.46 0.83
CA ALA A 72 6.10 0.02 2.20
C ALA A 72 4.83 0.61 2.83
N ALA A 73 3.97 1.26 2.05
CA ALA A 73 2.66 1.72 2.53
C ALA A 73 1.72 0.55 2.84
N VAL A 74 1.65 -0.46 1.97
CA VAL A 74 0.85 -1.67 2.21
C VAL A 74 1.33 -2.43 3.45
N GLN A 75 2.65 -2.56 3.64
CA GLN A 75 3.21 -3.20 4.83
C GLN A 75 2.80 -2.48 6.13
N ARG A 76 2.95 -1.16 6.16
CA ARG A 76 2.55 -0.35 7.32
C ARG A 76 1.05 -0.47 7.62
N GLU A 77 0.24 -0.44 6.57
CA GLU A 77 -1.22 -0.57 6.72
C GLU A 77 -1.62 -1.96 7.20
N ALA A 78 -1.00 -3.02 6.67
CA ALA A 78 -1.26 -4.38 7.11
C ALA A 78 -0.97 -4.56 8.60
N VAL A 79 0.13 -4.00 9.11
CA VAL A 79 0.45 -4.01 10.54
C VAL A 79 -0.56 -3.17 11.33
N ARG A 80 -0.94 -1.98 10.84
CA ARG A 80 -1.92 -1.09 11.50
C ARG A 80 -3.29 -1.76 11.71
N LEU A 81 -3.69 -2.64 10.80
CA LEU A 81 -4.96 -3.37 10.84
C LEU A 81 -4.96 -4.59 11.78
N LEU A 82 -3.80 -5.01 12.29
CA LEU A 82 -3.73 -6.08 13.28
C LEU A 82 -4.33 -5.61 14.63
N PRO A 83 -4.90 -6.50 15.45
CA PRO A 83 -5.26 -6.17 16.82
C PRO A 83 -4.03 -5.70 17.61
N GLY A 84 -4.21 -4.77 18.55
CA GLY A 84 -3.12 -4.20 19.34
C GLY A 84 -2.14 -5.21 19.95
N PRO A 85 -2.61 -6.29 20.61
CA PRO A 85 -1.71 -7.33 21.15
C PRO A 85 -0.86 -8.00 20.06
N VAL A 86 -1.46 -8.30 18.91
CA VAL A 86 -0.78 -8.95 17.78
C VAL A 86 0.26 -8.03 17.13
N GLN A 87 0.02 -6.71 17.14
CA GLN A 87 1.03 -5.74 16.70
C GLN A 87 2.28 -5.76 17.60
N VAL A 88 2.09 -5.90 18.91
CA VAL A 88 3.19 -6.00 19.87
C VAL A 88 3.96 -7.30 19.65
N ASP A 89 3.26 -8.44 19.52
CA ASP A 89 3.89 -9.73 19.25
C ASP A 89 4.73 -9.69 17.97
N TYR A 90 4.16 -9.13 16.89
CA TYR A 90 4.87 -8.91 15.64
C TYR A 90 6.11 -8.02 15.80
N ALA A 91 6.01 -6.93 16.56
CA ALA A 91 7.13 -6.02 16.79
C ALA A 91 8.25 -6.70 17.60
N LEU A 92 7.90 -7.50 18.60
CA LEU A 92 8.85 -8.28 19.41
C LEU A 92 9.57 -9.33 18.56
N ALA A 93 8.84 -10.04 17.69
CA ALA A 93 9.41 -11.01 16.75
C ALA A 93 10.38 -10.40 15.73
N ARG A 94 10.35 -9.07 15.57
CA ARG A 94 11.22 -8.30 14.66
C ARG A 94 12.45 -7.71 15.36
N LEU A 95 12.56 -7.83 16.68
CA LEU A 95 13.76 -7.41 17.38
C LEU A 95 14.94 -8.30 16.96
N PRO A 96 16.11 -7.71 16.69
CA PRO A 96 17.30 -8.50 16.47
C PRO A 96 17.59 -9.30 17.74
N LEU A 97 17.62 -10.63 17.62
CA LEU A 97 18.14 -11.48 18.69
C LEU A 97 19.64 -11.19 18.78
N VAL A 98 20.03 -10.38 19.77
CA VAL A 98 21.43 -10.26 20.18
C VAL A 98 21.76 -11.56 20.91
N VAL A 99 22.34 -12.51 20.18
CA VAL A 99 22.89 -13.77 20.71
C VAL A 99 24.40 -13.64 20.80
#